data_AF-A0A429XEB5-F1
#
_entry.id   AF-A0A429XEB5-F1
#
_cell.length_a   1.000
_cell.length_b   1.000
_cell.length_c   1.000
_cell.angle_alpha   90.00
_cell.angle_beta   90.00
_cell.angle_gamma   90.00
#
_symmetry.space_group_name_H-M   'P 1'
#
loop_
_entity.id
_entity.type
_entity.pdbx_description
1 polymer ?
#
loop_
_entity_poly.entity_id
_entity_poly.type
_entity_poly.pdbx_seq_one_letter_code
_entity_poly.pdbx_strand_id
1 'polypeptide(L)'
;PIKVNIDKSGSNTSALNSINKPLSKENQIEIRQNKYLNNRIEGDHRFIKKRTRPMLGFKSFRSAARTIAGIELLHMIKKGQLADNDNYNSDFDKFLSLAA
;
A
#
# COMPACT_ATOMS: atom_id res chain seq x y z
N PRO A 1 -8.01 -12.03 -13.14
CA PRO A 1 -8.37 -11.93 -11.70
C PRO A 1 -9.87 -12.23 -11.56
N ILE A 2 -10.30 -12.90 -10.50
CA ILE A 2 -11.72 -13.26 -10.33
C ILE A 2 -12.56 -12.04 -9.93
N LYS A 3 -11.96 -11.09 -9.20
CA LYS A 3 -12.66 -9.95 -8.59
C LYS A 3 -11.73 -8.77 -8.42
N VAL A 4 -12.26 -7.57 -8.62
CA VAL A 4 -11.53 -6.31 -8.48
C VAL A 4 -12.38 -5.33 -7.67
N ASN A 5 -11.78 -4.73 -6.65
CA ASN A 5 -12.36 -3.59 -5.96
C ASN A 5 -11.84 -2.30 -6.60
N ILE A 6 -12.73 -1.45 -7.05
CA ILE A 6 -12.39 -0.14 -7.61
C ILE A 6 -12.97 0.98 -6.74
N ASP A 7 -12.35 2.15 -6.82
CA ASP A 7 -12.97 3.39 -6.35
C ASP A 7 -14.12 3.81 -7.28
N LYS A 8 -14.92 4.80 -6.89
CA LYS A 8 -16.06 5.32 -7.65
C LYS A 8 -15.68 6.07 -8.94
N SER A 9 -14.55 5.74 -9.56
CA SER A 9 -14.13 6.38 -10.81
C SER A 9 -14.86 5.77 -12.01
N GLY A 10 -15.44 6.66 -12.83
CA GLY A 10 -16.16 6.26 -14.05
C GLY A 10 -15.24 5.61 -15.09
N SER A 11 -14.00 6.09 -15.22
CA SER A 11 -13.01 5.54 -16.16
C SER A 11 -12.67 4.08 -15.88
N ASN A 12 -12.41 3.70 -14.63
CA ASN A 12 -12.09 2.32 -14.26
C ASN A 12 -13.29 1.39 -14.49
N THR A 13 -14.50 1.88 -14.19
CA THR A 13 -15.74 1.13 -14.43
C THR A 13 -15.92 0.84 -15.92
N SER A 14 -15.77 1.85 -16.78
CA SER A 14 -15.86 1.71 -18.24
C SER A 14 -14.79 0.80 -18.83
N ALA A 15 -13.55 0.87 -18.32
CA ALA A 15 -12.46 0.01 -18.73
C ALA A 15 -12.74 -1.46 -18.40
N LEU A 16 -13.15 -1.76 -17.16
CA LEU A 16 -13.46 -3.12 -16.73
C LEU A 16 -14.70 -3.69 -17.44
N ASN A 17 -15.71 -2.86 -17.70
CA ASN A 17 -16.88 -3.27 -18.50
C ASN A 17 -16.48 -3.61 -19.95
N SER A 18 -15.59 -2.82 -20.56
CA SER A 18 -15.06 -3.10 -21.89
C SER A 18 -14.28 -4.41 -21.93
N ILE A 19 -13.50 -4.71 -20.88
CA ILE A 19 -12.77 -5.98 -20.71
C ILE A 19 -13.72 -7.16 -20.52
N ASN A 20 -14.81 -6.99 -19.77
CA ASN A 20 -15.79 -8.05 -19.52
C ASN A 20 -16.71 -8.33 -20.72
N LYS A 21 -16.91 -7.35 -21.61
CA LYS A 21 -17.83 -7.45 -22.76
C LYS A 21 -17.57 -8.65 -23.69
N PRO A 22 -16.32 -8.97 -24.09
CA PRO A 22 -16.04 -10.15 -24.92
C PRO A 22 -15.98 -11.48 -24.14
N LEU A 23 -16.01 -11.47 -22.80
CA LEU A 23 -15.83 -12.66 -21.96
C LEU A 23 -17.17 -13.36 -21.69
N SER A 24 -17.16 -14.70 -21.65
CA SER A 24 -18.29 -15.48 -21.12
C SER A 24 -18.54 -15.15 -19.66
N LYS A 25 -19.78 -15.32 -19.18
CA LYS A 25 -20.18 -14.95 -17.80
C LYS A 25 -19.27 -15.56 -16.72
N GLU A 26 -18.83 -16.80 -16.93
CA GLU A 26 -17.94 -17.52 -16.00
C GLU A 26 -16.53 -16.93 -15.93
N ASN A 27 -16.10 -16.22 -16.97
CA ASN A 27 -14.79 -15.61 -17.09
C ASN A 27 -14.80 -14.09 -16.81
N GLN A 28 -15.98 -13.51 -16.54
CA GLN A 28 -16.09 -12.09 -16.23
C GLN A 28 -15.50 -11.77 -14.86
N ILE A 29 -14.82 -10.63 -14.80
CA ILE A 29 -14.26 -10.10 -13.56
C ILE A 29 -15.40 -9.50 -12.75
N GLU A 30 -15.57 -9.93 -11.51
CA GLU A 30 -16.52 -9.32 -10.59
C GLU A 30 -16.02 -7.93 -10.16
N ILE A 31 -16.73 -6.86 -10.56
CA ILE A 31 -16.40 -5.48 -10.21
C ILE A 31 -17.12 -5.11 -8.92
N ARG A 32 -16.37 -4.68 -7.90
CA ARG A 32 -16.91 -4.22 -6.61
C ARG A 32 -16.51 -2.78 -6.33
N GLN A 33 -17.42 -2.03 -5.71
CA GLN A 33 -17.17 -0.67 -5.23
C GLN A 33 -17.36 -0.63 -3.71
N ASN A 34 -16.52 -1.36 -2.97
CA ASN A 34 -16.60 -1.41 -1.52
C ASN A 34 -15.72 -0.31 -0.88
N LYS A 35 -16.40 0.70 -0.30
CA LYS A 35 -15.75 1.82 0.39
C LYS A 35 -14.90 1.36 1.58
N TYR A 36 -15.34 0.36 2.34
CA TYR A 36 -14.57 -0.13 3.49
C TYR A 36 -13.23 -0.74 3.05
N LEU A 37 -13.24 -1.53 1.97
CA LEU A 37 -12.01 -2.12 1.42
C LEU A 37 -11.05 -1.04 0.90
N ASN A 38 -11.58 -0.01 0.22
CA ASN A 38 -10.76 1.14 -0.21
C ASN A 38 -10.18 1.89 0.98
N ASN A 39 -10.99 2.21 1.99
CA ASN A 39 -10.56 2.92 3.19
C ASN A 39 -9.45 2.18 3.95
N ARG A 40 -9.47 0.84 3.97
CA ARG A 40 -8.42 0.03 4.62
C ARG A 40 -7.07 0.23 3.93
N ILE A 41 -7.02 0.11 2.61
CA ILE A 41 -5.80 0.31 1.80
C ILE A 41 -5.33 1.77 1.87
N GLU A 42 -6.26 2.72 1.78
CA GLU A 42 -5.94 4.15 1.92
C GLU A 42 -5.38 4.48 3.30
N GLY A 43 -5.90 3.82 4.35
CA GLY A 43 -5.41 3.94 5.72
C GLY A 43 -3.95 3.52 5.87
N ASP A 44 -3.55 2.42 5.24
CA ASP A 44 -2.17 1.94 5.25
C ASP A 44 -1.22 2.95 4.59
N HIS A 45 -1.62 3.53 3.45
CA HIS A 45 -0.80 4.52 2.74
C HIS A 45 -0.80 5.92 3.38
N ARG A 46 -1.76 6.23 4.27
CA ARG A 46 -1.94 7.56 4.85
C ARG A 46 -0.70 8.02 5.62
N PHE A 47 -0.02 7.10 6.32
CA PHE A 47 1.19 7.42 7.08
C PHE A 47 2.34 7.86 6.16
N ILE A 48 2.58 7.09 5.10
CA ILE A 48 3.62 7.40 4.10
C ILE A 48 3.32 8.76 3.47
N LYS A 49 2.09 8.97 2.99
CA LYS A 49 1.66 10.26 2.40
C LYS A 49 1.84 11.41 3.38
N LYS A 50 1.51 11.23 4.67
CA LYS A 50 1.69 12.28 5.69
C LYS A 50 3.16 12.69 5.84
N ARG A 51 4.08 11.72 5.78
CA ARG A 51 5.53 11.96 5.89
C ARG A 51 6.15 12.54 4.64
N THR A 52 5.69 12.13 3.46
CA THR A 52 6.26 12.56 2.17
C THR A 52 5.67 13.86 1.63
N ARG A 53 4.44 14.24 2.04
CA ARG A 53 3.79 15.49 1.60
C ARG A 53 4.64 16.77 1.75
N PRO A 54 5.41 16.99 2.84
CA PRO A 54 6.27 18.17 2.95
C PRO A 54 7.60 18.07 2.16
N MET A 55 7.95 16.93 1.57
CA MET A 55 9.29 16.67 0.99
C MET A 55 9.51 17.25 -0.42
N LEU A 56 8.57 18.05 -0.97
CA LEU A 56 8.60 18.59 -2.35
C LEU A 56 8.80 17.53 -3.46
N GLY A 57 8.50 16.26 -3.16
CA GLY A 57 8.66 15.12 -4.06
C GLY A 57 10.09 14.58 -4.15
N PHE A 58 10.22 13.36 -4.66
CA PHE A 58 11.51 12.69 -4.83
C PHE A 58 12.11 13.02 -6.21
N LYS A 59 13.43 13.26 -6.26
CA LYS A 59 14.16 13.55 -7.50
C LYS A 59 14.55 12.30 -8.30
N SER A 60 14.48 11.11 -7.69
CA SER A 60 14.73 9.84 -8.38
C SER A 60 13.88 8.71 -7.79
N PHE A 61 13.52 7.73 -8.63
CA PHE A 61 12.79 6.54 -8.17
C PHE A 61 13.60 5.71 -7.18
N ARG A 62 14.92 5.58 -7.39
CA ARG A 62 15.82 4.84 -6.48
C ARG A 62 15.85 5.47 -5.09
N SER A 63 15.92 6.80 -5.01
CA SER A 63 15.85 7.52 -3.74
C SER A 63 14.46 7.41 -3.10
N ALA A 64 13.39 7.54 -3.90
CA ALA A 64 12.02 7.38 -3.43
C ALA A 64 11.79 6.01 -2.78
N ALA A 65 12.17 4.93 -3.47
CA ALA A 65 12.00 3.56 -3.00
C ALA A 65 12.71 3.35 -1.65
N ARG A 66 13.95 3.81 -1.51
CA ARG A 66 14.72 3.70 -0.26
C ARG A 66 14.10 4.50 0.88
N THR A 67 13.69 5.74 0.62
CA THR A 67 13.09 6.59 1.65
C THR A 67 11.74 6.03 2.10
N ILE A 68 10.90 5.57 1.17
CA ILE A 68 9.61 4.95 1.49
C ILE A 68 9.83 3.66 2.30
N ALA A 69 10.75 2.79 1.89
CA ALA A 69 11.08 1.57 2.64
C ALA A 69 11.55 1.86 4.07
N GLY A 70 12.37 2.89 4.27
CA GLY A 70 12.78 3.32 5.61
C GLY A 70 11.62 3.86 6.46
N ILE A 71 10.70 4.62 5.85
CA ILE A 71 9.47 5.11 6.51
C ILE A 71 8.57 3.93 6.92
N GLU A 72 8.41 2.94 6.05
CA GLU A 72 7.64 1.72 6.30
C GLU A 72 8.26 0.87 7.41
N LEU A 73 9.58 0.66 7.38
CA LEU A 73 10.32 -0.08 8.40
C LEU A 73 10.11 0.51 9.80
N LEU A 74 10.29 1.83 9.93
CA LEU A 74 10.06 2.52 11.21
C LEU A 74 8.60 2.43 11.66
N HIS A 75 7.64 2.41 10.73
CA HIS A 75 6.22 2.25 11.06
C HIS A 75 5.90 0.83 11.54
N MET A 76 6.50 -0.19 10.94
CA MET A 76 6.36 -1.59 11.36
C MET A 76 6.96 -1.83 12.75
N ILE A 77 8.14 -1.26 13.02
CA ILE A 77 8.77 -1.30 14.37
C ILE A 77 7.81 -0.69 15.40
N LYS A 78 7.32 0.52 15.15
CA LYS A 78 6.40 1.22 16.08
C LYS A 78 5.07 0.52 16.30
N LYS A 79 4.62 -0.31 15.36
CA LYS A 79 3.39 -1.09 15.49
C LYS A 79 3.61 -2.47 16.14
N GLY A 80 4.85 -2.86 16.42
CA GLY A 80 5.16 -4.22 16.89
C GLY A 80 4.84 -5.29 15.84
N GLN A 81 4.92 -4.97 14.54
CA GLN A 81 4.58 -5.91 13.46
C GLN A 81 5.71 -6.86 13.09
N LEU A 82 6.91 -6.62 13.60
CA LEU A 82 8.08 -7.45 13.37
C LEU A 82 8.11 -8.53 14.46
N ALA A 83 8.16 -9.80 14.04
CA ALA A 83 8.27 -10.95 14.93
C ALA A 83 9.30 -10.68 16.04
N ASP A 84 8.85 -10.79 17.28
CA ASP A 84 9.64 -10.41 18.43
C ASP A 84 10.76 -11.42 18.65
N ASN A 85 12.00 -10.97 18.44
CA ASN A 85 13.10 -11.43 19.24
C ASN A 85 13.19 -10.39 20.36
N ASP A 86 12.75 -10.74 21.58
CA ASP A 86 12.73 -9.87 22.78
C ASP A 86 14.13 -9.38 23.23
N ASN A 87 15.14 -9.43 22.36
CA ASN A 87 16.54 -9.10 22.62
C ASN A 87 16.93 -7.65 22.29
N TYR A 88 15.97 -6.78 21.94
CA TYR A 88 16.26 -5.37 21.64
C TYR A 88 15.85 -4.48 22.81
N ASN A 89 16.80 -3.67 23.29
CA ASN A 89 16.57 -2.73 24.39
C ASN A 89 15.77 -1.48 23.95
N SER A 90 15.64 -1.24 22.64
CA SER A 90 14.86 -0.13 22.08
C SER A 90 14.42 -0.36 20.63
N ASP A 91 13.42 0.40 20.18
CA ASP A 91 13.03 0.51 18.76
C ASP A 91 14.19 0.92 17.85
N PHE A 92 15.14 1.69 18.39
CA PHE A 92 16.31 2.15 17.65
C PHE A 92 17.31 1.01 17.43
N ASP A 93 17.52 0.15 18.43
CA ASP A 93 18.36 -1.04 18.29
C ASP A 93 17.77 -2.02 17.27
N LYS A 94 16.44 -2.18 17.30
CA LYS A 94 15.70 -2.97 16.30
C LYS A 94 15.87 -2.37 14.90
N PHE A 95 15.79 -1.05 14.75
CA PHE A 95 16.06 -0.38 13.48
C PHE A 95 17.50 -0.58 12.99
N LEU A 96 18.50 -0.38 13.86
CA LEU A 96 19.91 -0.57 13.52
C LEU A 96 20.19 -1.99 13.04
N SER A 97 19.62 -3.00 13.69
CA SER A 97 19.80 -4.41 13.31
C SER A 97 19.28 -4.75 11.90
N LEU A 98 18.29 -4.00 11.41
CA LEU A 98 17.65 -4.21 10.11
C LEU A 98 18.21 -3.30 9.01
N ALA A 99 18.97 -2.27 9.40
CA ALA A 99 19.58 -1.31 8.50
C ALA A 99 21.04 -1.67 8.14
N ALA A 100 21.64 -2.64 8.83
CA ALA A 100 22.96 -3.21 8.54
C ALA A 100 22.93 -4.13 7.31
#